data_AF-A0A537XIB4-F1
#
_entry.id   AF-A0A537XIB4-F1
#
_cell.length_a   1.000
_cell.length_b   1.000
_cell.length_c   1.000
_cell.angle_alpha   90.00
_cell.angle_beta   90.00
_cell.angle_gamma   90.00
#
_symmetry.space_group_name_H-M   'P 1'
#
loop_
_entity.id
_entity.type
_entity.pdbx_description
1 polymer ?
#
loop_
_entity_poly.entity_id
_entity_poly.type
_entity_poly.pdbx_seq_one_letter_code
_entity_poly.pdbx_strand_id
1 'polypeptide(L)'
;MTPTWPEPINPPAGNAARFGSRWRLVGAGLSNVWRFGDLELPAPSGRLLLRGPNGTGKTTALEVLWPFLLDLNATRLIAGKARNTQLSSLMREAAEGRRRVGYIWLSLASPVEESVVSYGVRLSFSEGGAPLVRVTPFTAPGRPLQELALWGPSRATLSPEQFAEEVARLGGTTFDD
;
A
#
# COMPACT_ATOMS: atom_id res chain seq x y z
N MET A 1 -28.31 15.34 -20.91
CA MET A 1 -28.58 15.53 -19.47
C MET A 1 -27.26 15.33 -18.75
N THR A 2 -26.59 16.40 -18.33
CA THR A 2 -25.34 16.34 -17.56
C THR A 2 -25.68 15.86 -16.16
N PRO A 3 -25.06 14.78 -15.64
CA PRO A 3 -25.33 14.36 -14.27
C PRO A 3 -24.86 15.45 -13.31
N THR A 4 -25.82 16.06 -12.62
CA THR A 4 -25.57 16.90 -11.46
C THR A 4 -25.22 15.98 -10.30
N TRP A 5 -23.94 15.89 -9.98
CA TRP A 5 -23.52 15.31 -8.71
C TRP A 5 -24.07 16.19 -7.58
N PRO A 6 -24.54 15.61 -6.46
CA PRO A 6 -24.81 16.41 -5.27
C PRO A 6 -23.55 17.20 -4.88
N GLU A 7 -23.72 18.30 -4.14
CA GLU A 7 -22.60 19.10 -3.60
C GLU A 7 -21.42 18.22 -3.19
N PRO A 8 -20.17 18.68 -3.38
CA PRO A 8 -18.99 17.90 -3.01
C PRO A 8 -19.21 17.36 -1.61
N ILE A 9 -19.29 16.03 -1.51
CA ILE A 9 -19.43 15.36 -0.23
C ILE A 9 -18.22 15.83 0.55
N ASN A 10 -18.42 16.73 1.51
CA ASN A 10 -17.47 16.97 2.57
C ASN A 10 -17.65 15.76 3.49
N PRO A 11 -16.84 14.68 3.35
CA PRO A 11 -16.90 13.64 4.35
C PRO A 11 -16.69 14.33 5.70
N PRO A 12 -17.25 13.80 6.81
CA PRO A 12 -16.92 14.27 8.14
C PRO A 12 -15.43 14.02 8.39
N ALA A 13 -14.59 14.91 7.86
CA ALA A 13 -13.18 14.97 8.09
C ALA A 13 -13.05 15.14 9.59
N GLY A 14 -12.22 14.31 10.23
CA GLY A 14 -11.85 14.64 11.61
C GLY A 14 -11.30 16.06 11.61
N ASN A 15 -11.57 16.83 12.68
CA ASN A 15 -11.16 18.23 12.79
C ASN A 15 -9.75 18.44 12.22
N ALA A 16 -9.63 19.20 11.12
CA ALA A 16 -8.36 19.38 10.43
C ALA A 16 -7.29 20.01 11.33
N ALA A 17 -7.71 20.81 12.33
CA ALA A 17 -6.81 21.38 13.33
C ALA A 17 -6.04 20.32 14.13
N ARG A 18 -6.51 19.06 14.19
CA ARG A 18 -5.79 17.95 14.83
C ARG A 18 -4.45 17.59 14.14
N PHE A 19 -4.27 18.03 12.90
CA PHE A 19 -3.09 17.76 12.10
C PHE A 19 -2.05 18.87 12.17
N GLY A 20 -2.33 20.02 12.79
CA GLY A 20 -1.37 21.12 12.91
C GLY A 20 -0.10 20.79 13.70
N SER A 21 -0.07 19.65 14.40
CA SER A 21 1.11 19.14 15.11
C SER A 21 1.34 17.63 14.95
N ARG A 22 0.57 16.96 14.07
CA ARG A 22 0.60 15.50 13.92
C ARG A 22 0.63 15.09 12.46
N TRP A 23 1.43 14.07 12.16
CA TRP A 23 1.41 13.38 10.87
C TRP A 23 -0.01 12.91 10.53
N ARG A 24 -0.37 13.09 9.27
CA ARG A 24 -1.71 12.79 8.75
C ARG A 24 -1.60 11.70 7.69
N LEU A 25 -2.37 10.63 7.83
CA LEU A 25 -2.60 9.70 6.73
C LEU A 25 -3.20 10.47 5.54
N VAL A 26 -2.56 10.46 4.38
CA VAL A 26 -3.06 11.13 3.17
C VAL A 26 -3.33 10.15 2.03
N GLY A 27 -2.86 8.91 2.15
CA GLY A 27 -3.18 7.85 1.21
C GLY A 27 -2.74 6.47 1.68
N ALA A 28 -3.26 5.47 0.98
CA ALA A 28 -2.81 4.08 1.01
C ALA A 28 -2.65 3.59 -0.40
N GLY A 29 -1.99 2.45 -0.55
CA GLY A 29 -2.23 1.65 -1.72
C GLY A 29 -1.55 0.31 -1.70
N LEU A 30 -1.84 -0.44 -2.74
CA LEU A 30 -1.22 -1.70 -3.05
C LEU A 30 -1.07 -1.85 -4.55
N SER A 31 -0.03 -2.56 -4.98
CA SER A 31 0.27 -2.80 -6.37
C SER A 31 0.67 -4.25 -6.56
N ASN A 32 -0.03 -4.95 -7.45
CA ASN A 32 0.20 -6.36 -7.79
C ASN A 32 0.21 -7.30 -6.57
N VAL A 33 -0.79 -7.16 -5.70
CA VAL A 33 -1.03 -8.04 -4.55
C VAL A 33 -2.46 -8.56 -4.64
N TRP A 34 -2.66 -9.87 -4.47
CA TRP A 34 -3.95 -10.53 -4.66
C TRP A 34 -4.52 -10.26 -6.06
N ARG A 35 -5.84 -10.08 -6.19
CA ARG A 35 -6.52 -9.76 -7.45
C ARG A 35 -6.44 -8.28 -7.83
N PHE A 36 -5.69 -7.48 -7.07
CA PHE A 36 -5.54 -6.07 -7.35
C PHE A 36 -4.32 -5.83 -8.26
N GLY A 37 -4.54 -5.03 -9.31
CA GLY A 37 -3.48 -4.38 -10.08
C GLY A 37 -2.89 -3.24 -9.27
N ASP A 38 -3.03 -2.01 -9.75
CA ASP A 38 -2.72 -0.81 -8.95
C ASP A 38 -3.99 -0.31 -8.27
N LEU A 39 -3.92 -0.16 -6.95
CA LEU A 39 -4.99 0.41 -6.13
C LEU A 39 -4.42 1.54 -5.30
N GLU A 40 -4.80 2.76 -5.64
CA GLU A 40 -4.53 3.96 -4.85
C GLU A 40 -5.78 4.39 -4.09
N LEU A 41 -5.62 4.64 -2.80
CA LEU A 41 -6.70 4.94 -1.87
C LEU A 41 -6.42 6.31 -1.22
N PRO A 42 -6.86 7.42 -1.85
CA PRO A 42 -6.64 8.74 -1.31
C PRO A 42 -7.39 8.93 0.01
N ALA A 43 -6.71 9.52 1.00
CA ALA A 43 -7.26 9.83 2.31
C ALA A 43 -6.98 11.30 2.70
N PRO A 44 -7.29 12.31 1.86
CA PRO A 44 -6.94 13.70 2.12
C PRO A 44 -7.57 14.26 3.41
N SER A 45 -8.62 13.63 3.96
CA SER A 45 -9.20 14.03 5.25
C SER A 45 -8.56 13.33 6.47
N GLY A 46 -7.54 12.49 6.25
CA GLY A 46 -7.05 11.54 7.25
C GLY A 46 -8.03 10.44 7.61
N ARG A 47 -9.01 10.20 6.74
CA ARG A 47 -9.98 9.10 6.84
C ARG A 47 -10.08 8.41 5.48
N LEU A 48 -10.17 7.09 5.52
CA LEU A 48 -10.39 6.26 4.35
C LEU A 48 -11.75 5.57 4.47
N LEU A 49 -12.52 5.55 3.38
CA LEU A 49 -13.81 4.86 3.31
C LEU A 49 -13.82 3.93 2.10
N LEU A 50 -13.89 2.63 2.35
CA LEU A 50 -14.07 1.64 1.29
C LEU A 50 -15.57 1.35 1.11
N ARG A 51 -16.12 1.67 -0.07
CA ARG A 51 -17.51 1.35 -0.43
C ARG A 51 -17.57 0.42 -1.63
N GLY A 52 -18.58 -0.43 -1.65
CA GLY A 52 -18.84 -1.36 -2.76
C GLY A 52 -19.66 -2.57 -2.30
N PRO A 53 -20.20 -3.37 -3.24
CA PRO A 53 -20.94 -4.60 -2.92
C PRO A 53 -20.15 -5.59 -2.06
N ASN A 54 -20.84 -6.51 -1.39
CA ASN A 54 -20.17 -7.61 -0.68
C ASN A 54 -19.35 -8.48 -1.64
N GLY A 55 -18.21 -9.01 -1.18
CA GLY A 55 -17.32 -9.84 -2.01
C GLY A 55 -16.32 -9.08 -2.90
N THR A 56 -16.37 -7.75 -2.96
CA THR A 56 -15.46 -6.91 -3.76
C THR A 56 -14.04 -6.74 -3.19
N GLY A 57 -13.69 -7.46 -2.12
CA GLY A 57 -12.33 -7.44 -1.55
C GLY A 57 -12.03 -6.28 -0.59
N LYS A 58 -13.03 -5.49 -0.15
CA LYS A 58 -12.81 -4.37 0.80
C LYS A 58 -12.12 -4.79 2.11
N THR A 59 -12.60 -5.89 2.70
CA THR A 59 -12.05 -6.45 3.94
C THR A 59 -10.62 -6.95 3.71
N THR A 60 -10.40 -7.71 2.63
CA THR A 60 -9.07 -8.17 2.22
C THR A 60 -8.10 -7.00 2.02
N ALA A 61 -8.52 -5.93 1.36
CA ALA A 61 -7.70 -4.73 1.18
C ALA A 61 -7.31 -4.11 2.53
N LEU A 62 -8.25 -3.94 3.47
CA LEU A 62 -7.95 -3.36 4.79
C LEU A 62 -7.01 -4.21 5.64
N GLU A 63 -7.17 -5.54 5.59
CA GLU A 63 -6.36 -6.48 6.37
C GLU A 63 -4.90 -6.52 5.89
N VAL A 64 -4.71 -6.41 4.58
CA VAL A 64 -3.37 -6.33 3.98
C VAL A 64 -2.73 -4.98 4.23
N LEU A 65 -3.52 -3.90 4.13
CA LEU A 65 -3.00 -2.56 4.27
C LEU A 65 -2.61 -2.26 5.72
N TRP A 66 -3.52 -2.30 6.70
CA TRP A 66 -3.26 -1.66 8.01
C TRP A 66 -2.58 -2.54 9.07
N PRO A 67 -3.15 -3.69 9.49
CA PRO A 67 -2.54 -4.50 10.54
C PRO A 67 -1.13 -4.96 10.17
N PHE A 68 -0.92 -5.33 8.91
CA PHE A 68 0.36 -5.86 8.48
C PHE A 68 1.42 -4.77 8.27
N LEU A 69 1.11 -3.61 7.67
CA LEU A 69 2.13 -2.56 7.51
C LEU A 69 2.64 -2.05 8.86
N LEU A 70 1.78 -1.88 9.85
CA LEU A 70 2.16 -1.28 11.13
C LEU A 70 3.09 -2.18 11.96
N ASP A 71 2.84 -3.48 11.96
CA ASP A 71 3.59 -4.43 12.80
C ASP A 71 4.59 -5.30 12.01
N LEU A 72 4.51 -5.29 10.68
CA LEU A 72 5.20 -6.21 9.76
C LEU A 72 5.07 -7.69 10.13
N ASN A 73 4.04 -8.02 10.91
CA ASN A 73 3.84 -9.34 11.45
C ASN A 73 2.81 -10.09 10.59
N ALA A 74 3.33 -10.88 9.64
CA ALA A 74 2.50 -11.68 8.74
C ALA A 74 1.61 -12.71 9.46
N THR A 75 1.90 -13.07 10.72
CA THR A 75 1.07 -13.99 11.52
C THR A 75 -0.23 -13.34 12.01
N ARG A 76 -0.32 -12.00 11.99
CA ARG A 76 -1.49 -11.21 12.39
C ARG A 76 -2.44 -10.88 11.24
N LEU A 77 -2.19 -11.39 10.03
CA LEU A 77 -3.10 -11.30 8.90
C LEU A 77 -4.34 -12.21 9.11
N ILE A 78 -5.36 -11.68 9.77
CA ILE A 78 -6.61 -12.38 10.07
C ILE A 78 -7.71 -11.85 9.16
N ALA A 79 -8.34 -12.73 8.36
CA ALA A 79 -9.54 -12.40 7.58
C ALA A 79 -10.82 -12.63 8.37
N GLY A 80 -11.26 -11.63 9.14
CA GLY A 80 -12.47 -11.73 9.96
C GLY A 80 -12.55 -13.02 10.81
N LYS A 81 -13.76 -13.59 10.97
CA LYS A 81 -13.99 -14.83 11.75
C LYS A 81 -13.69 -16.13 10.99
N ALA A 82 -13.28 -16.08 9.71
CA ALA A 82 -13.18 -17.27 8.88
C ALA A 82 -11.91 -17.27 8.01
N ARG A 83 -10.89 -17.98 8.52
CA ARG A 83 -9.60 -18.36 7.91
C ARG A 83 -8.47 -17.34 8.04
N ASN A 84 -7.28 -17.87 8.36
CA ASN A 84 -6.02 -17.13 8.37
C ASN A 84 -5.66 -16.77 6.92
N THR A 85 -5.54 -15.47 6.64
CA THR A 85 -5.01 -15.01 5.35
C THR A 85 -3.50 -15.10 5.40
N GLN A 86 -2.91 -15.97 4.58
CA GLN A 86 -1.45 -16.04 4.49
C GLN A 86 -0.94 -15.05 3.44
N LEU A 87 0.14 -14.33 3.77
CA LEU A 87 0.80 -13.41 2.83
C LEU A 87 1.20 -14.12 1.52
N SER A 88 1.62 -15.38 1.61
CA SER A 88 1.92 -16.24 0.45
C SER A 88 0.69 -16.53 -0.41
N SER A 89 -0.49 -16.71 0.19
CA SER A 89 -1.74 -16.88 -0.55
C SER A 89 -2.12 -15.61 -1.31
N LEU A 90 -1.96 -14.44 -0.68
CA LEU A 90 -2.21 -13.15 -1.33
C LEU A 90 -1.27 -12.92 -2.52
N MET A 91 0.00 -13.28 -2.38
CA MET A 91 0.97 -13.13 -3.47
C MET A 91 0.78 -14.18 -4.57
N ARG A 92 0.34 -15.40 -4.23
CA ARG A 92 0.10 -16.46 -5.20
C ARG A 92 -1.19 -16.27 -6.00
N GLU A 93 -2.23 -15.72 -5.37
CA GLU A 93 -3.52 -15.50 -6.00
C GLU A 93 -3.39 -14.54 -7.19
N ALA A 94 -3.76 -14.98 -8.39
CA ALA A 94 -3.59 -14.26 -9.66
C ALA A 94 -2.13 -14.08 -10.15
N ALA A 95 -1.16 -14.81 -9.58
CA ALA A 95 0.17 -14.89 -10.16
C ALA A 95 0.16 -15.79 -11.41
N GLU A 96 0.66 -15.30 -12.54
CA GLU A 96 0.78 -16.08 -13.79
C GLU A 96 2.05 -16.96 -13.83
N GLY A 97 2.88 -16.94 -12.78
CA GLY A 97 4.14 -17.67 -12.75
C GLY A 97 4.67 -17.94 -11.35
N ARG A 98 5.90 -18.47 -11.28
CA ARG A 98 6.56 -18.91 -10.04
C ARG A 98 7.12 -17.78 -9.19
N ARG A 99 7.16 -16.55 -9.71
CA ARG A 99 7.69 -15.37 -9.02
C ARG A 99 6.70 -14.22 -9.17
N ARG A 100 6.57 -13.42 -8.12
CA ARG A 100 5.75 -12.20 -8.15
C ARG A 100 6.34 -11.16 -7.23
N VAL A 101 6.35 -9.90 -7.67
CA VAL A 101 6.66 -8.76 -6.82
C VAL A 101 5.42 -7.88 -6.71
N GLY A 102 5.09 -7.53 -5.48
CA GLY A 102 4.00 -6.61 -5.17
C GLY A 102 4.43 -5.64 -4.10
N TYR A 103 3.63 -4.60 -3.89
CA TYR A 103 3.92 -3.52 -2.97
C TYR A 103 2.66 -3.16 -2.20
N ILE A 104 2.84 -2.72 -0.96
CA ILE A 104 1.78 -2.14 -0.13
C ILE A 104 2.36 -0.95 0.63
N TRP A 105 1.58 0.11 0.82
CA TRP A 105 2.08 1.33 1.46
C TRP A 105 1.00 2.17 2.15
N LEU A 106 1.53 3.03 3.01
CA LEU A 106 0.91 4.20 3.62
C LEU A 106 1.61 5.46 3.08
N SER A 107 0.86 6.54 2.93
CA SER A 107 1.43 7.88 2.67
C SER A 107 0.96 8.83 3.76
N LEU A 108 1.90 9.55 4.37
CA LEU A 108 1.63 10.50 5.44
C LEU A 108 2.14 11.90 5.05
N ALA A 109 1.37 12.93 5.41
CA ALA A 109 1.82 14.32 5.28
C ALA A 109 2.39 14.83 6.61
N SER A 110 3.51 15.54 6.53
CA SER A 110 4.13 16.26 7.64
C SER A 110 3.21 17.40 8.12
N PRO A 111 3.06 17.62 9.44
CA PRO A 111 2.23 18.69 9.97
C PRO A 111 2.82 20.10 9.74
N VAL A 112 4.10 20.20 9.37
CA VAL A 112 4.81 21.48 9.22
C VAL A 112 4.92 21.86 7.75
N GLU A 113 5.43 20.93 6.94
CA GLU A 113 5.79 21.20 5.54
C GLU A 113 4.73 20.74 4.54
N GLU A 114 3.72 19.97 5.00
CA GLU A 114 2.75 19.24 4.17
C GLU A 114 3.41 18.31 3.12
N SER A 115 4.72 18.08 3.25
CA SER A 115 5.49 17.13 2.46
C SER A 115 5.00 15.71 2.74
N VAL A 116 4.91 14.91 1.68
CA VAL A 116 4.44 13.52 1.77
C VAL A 116 5.63 12.59 1.92
N VAL A 117 5.55 11.69 2.89
CA VAL A 117 6.45 10.55 3.07
C VAL A 117 5.63 9.28 3.06
N SER A 118 6.11 8.29 2.32
CA SER A 118 5.54 6.96 2.29
C SER A 118 6.37 5.96 3.08
N TYR A 119 5.66 5.05 3.74
CA TYR A 119 6.21 3.86 4.36
C TYR A 119 5.47 2.66 3.81
N GLY A 120 6.19 1.61 3.46
CA GLY A 120 5.60 0.43 2.85
C GLY A 120 6.51 -0.77 2.88
N VAL A 121 6.09 -1.82 2.19
CA VAL A 121 6.93 -2.99 1.94
C VAL A 121 6.88 -3.41 0.48
N ARG A 122 8.01 -3.91 0.01
CA ARG A 122 8.13 -4.72 -1.19
C ARG A 122 7.98 -6.19 -0.80
N LEU A 123 7.06 -6.87 -1.46
CA LEU A 123 6.75 -8.29 -1.27
C LEU A 123 7.32 -9.08 -2.44
N SER A 124 8.28 -9.95 -2.19
CA SER A 124 8.87 -10.83 -3.21
C SER A 124 8.49 -12.27 -2.96
N PHE A 125 7.54 -12.77 -3.75
CA PHE A 125 7.12 -14.16 -3.74
C PHE A 125 7.96 -15.00 -4.71
N SER A 126 8.39 -16.18 -4.24
CA SER A 126 8.99 -17.21 -5.07
C SER A 126 8.46 -18.58 -4.65
N GLU A 127 7.92 -19.34 -5.60
CA GLU A 127 7.58 -20.74 -5.39
C GLU A 127 8.84 -21.54 -5.06
N GLY A 128 8.78 -22.36 -4.01
CA GLY A 128 9.93 -23.10 -3.47
C GLY A 128 10.92 -22.24 -2.67
N GLY A 129 10.66 -20.95 -2.48
CA GLY A 129 11.48 -20.07 -1.65
C GLY A 129 11.32 -20.35 -0.15
N ALA A 130 12.38 -20.10 0.61
CA ALA A 130 12.39 -20.10 2.07
C ALA A 130 12.98 -18.77 2.57
N PRO A 131 12.16 -17.79 2.98
CA PRO A 131 10.69 -17.81 3.05
C PRO A 131 10.02 -17.73 1.66
N LEU A 132 8.75 -18.15 1.56
CA LEU A 132 7.96 -18.05 0.33
C LEU A 132 7.72 -16.60 -0.12
N VAL A 133 7.64 -15.68 0.84
CA VAL A 133 7.54 -14.24 0.61
C VAL A 133 8.62 -13.55 1.42
N ARG A 134 9.56 -12.89 0.75
CA ARG A 134 10.46 -11.93 1.39
C ARG A 134 9.76 -10.57 1.49
N VAL A 135 9.83 -9.97 2.65
CA VAL A 135 9.27 -8.64 2.95
C VAL A 135 10.45 -7.69 3.13
N THR A 136 10.56 -6.66 2.29
CA THR A 136 11.57 -5.60 2.42
C THR A 136 10.85 -4.29 2.70
N PRO A 137 10.90 -3.76 3.93
CA PRO A 137 10.34 -2.46 4.26
C PRO A 137 11.07 -1.33 3.55
N PHE A 138 10.39 -0.20 3.38
CA PHE A 138 10.98 1.02 2.87
C PHE A 138 10.30 2.26 3.44
N THR A 139 11.05 3.36 3.43
CA THR A 139 10.53 4.72 3.55
C THR A 139 11.02 5.54 2.36
N ALA A 140 10.19 6.45 1.84
CA ALA A 140 10.59 7.35 0.77
C ALA A 140 9.76 8.65 0.79
N PRO A 141 10.35 9.82 0.51
CA PRO A 141 9.59 10.99 0.14
C PRO A 141 8.72 10.75 -1.11
N GLY A 142 7.55 11.37 -1.16
CA GLY A 142 6.59 11.24 -2.26
C GLY A 142 5.65 10.03 -2.14
N ARG A 143 4.84 9.83 -3.18
CA ARG A 143 3.83 8.77 -3.26
C ARG A 143 4.26 7.67 -4.22
N PRO A 144 4.12 6.39 -3.84
CA PRO A 144 4.27 5.27 -4.76
C PRO A 144 3.31 5.37 -5.95
N LEU A 145 3.74 4.89 -7.12
CA LEU A 145 3.09 5.04 -8.43
C LEU A 145 3.04 6.47 -9.00
N GLN A 146 3.50 7.48 -8.24
CA GLN A 146 3.61 8.87 -8.67
C GLN A 146 5.09 9.27 -8.68
N GLU A 147 5.62 9.78 -7.56
CA GLU A 147 7.02 10.18 -7.44
C GLU A 147 7.97 8.98 -7.25
N LEU A 148 7.49 7.92 -6.57
CA LEU A 148 8.22 6.66 -6.40
C LEU A 148 7.70 5.62 -7.40
N ALA A 149 8.55 5.28 -8.38
CA ALA A 149 8.25 4.22 -9.33
C ALA A 149 8.27 2.84 -8.65
N LEU A 150 7.23 2.05 -8.89
CA LEU A 150 7.14 0.65 -8.45
C LEU A 150 7.42 -0.35 -9.59
N TRP A 151 7.46 0.17 -10.81
CA TRP A 151 7.62 -0.56 -12.05
C TRP A 151 8.64 0.15 -12.93
N GLY A 152 9.43 -0.64 -13.66
CA GLY A 152 10.27 -0.14 -14.74
C GLY A 152 9.47 0.11 -16.02
N PRO A 153 10.16 0.43 -17.12
CA PRO A 153 9.56 0.61 -18.44
C PRO A 153 8.67 -0.59 -18.82
N SER A 154 7.54 -0.32 -19.50
CA SER A 154 6.57 -1.34 -19.92
C SER A 154 6.04 -2.22 -18.76
N ARG A 155 5.98 -1.67 -17.55
CA ARG A 155 5.60 -2.37 -16.32
C ARG A 155 6.51 -3.55 -15.94
N ALA A 156 7.79 -3.49 -16.32
CA ALA A 156 8.76 -4.46 -15.88
C ALA A 156 8.88 -4.45 -14.35
N THR A 157 8.96 -5.64 -13.74
CA THR A 157 9.21 -5.76 -12.30
C THR A 157 10.60 -5.23 -11.97
N LEU A 158 10.70 -4.36 -10.96
CA LEU A 158 12.00 -3.92 -10.44
C LEU A 158 12.67 -5.04 -9.64
N SER A 159 13.94 -5.27 -9.93
CA SER A 159 14.83 -6.03 -9.03
C SER A 159 14.94 -5.34 -7.66
N PRO A 160 15.36 -6.05 -6.60
CA PRO A 160 15.63 -5.42 -5.31
C PRO A 160 16.54 -4.20 -5.41
N GLU A 161 17.60 -4.31 -6.22
CA GLU A 161 18.61 -3.27 -6.41
C GLU A 161 18.00 -2.06 -7.14
N GLN A 162 17.29 -2.28 -8.25
CA GLN A 162 16.61 -1.19 -8.96
C GLN A 162 15.55 -0.48 -8.11
N PHE A 163 14.82 -1.23 -7.27
CA PHE A 163 13.86 -0.62 -6.36
C PHE A 163 14.55 0.20 -5.27
N ALA A 164 15.65 -0.29 -4.70
CA ALA A 164 16.45 0.45 -3.73
C ALA A 164 17.03 1.74 -4.34
N GLU A 165 17.46 1.70 -5.61
CA GLU A 165 17.91 2.88 -6.36
C GLU A 165 16.80 3.92 -6.51
N GLU A 166 15.56 3.52 -6.85
CA GLU A 166 14.42 4.44 -6.94
C GLU A 166 14.05 5.06 -5.59
N VAL A 167 14.12 4.27 -4.52
CA VAL A 167 13.91 4.75 -3.15
C VAL A 167 15.01 5.76 -2.75
N ALA A 168 16.28 5.43 -3.00
CA ALA A 168 17.41 6.28 -2.68
C ALA A 168 17.45 7.57 -3.51
N ARG A 169 17.01 7.52 -4.77
CA ARG A 169 16.87 8.70 -5.65
C ARG A 169 15.97 9.78 -5.03
N LEU A 170 14.98 9.37 -4.24
CA LEU A 170 14.08 10.28 -3.53
C LEU A 170 14.58 10.66 -2.13
N GLY A 171 15.73 10.15 -1.69
CA GLY A 171 16.22 10.32 -0.32
C GLY A 171 15.56 9.38 0.69
N GLY A 172 14.97 8.29 0.22
CA GLY A 172 14.42 7.22 1.04
C GLY A 172 15.43 6.12 1.37
N THR A 173 14.96 5.12 2.12
CA THR A 173 15.74 3.95 2.53
C THR A 173 14.91 2.67 2.40
N THR A 174 15.52 1.61 1.87
CA THR A 174 15.04 0.24 2.03
C THR A 174 15.71 -0.39 3.25
N PHE A 175 14.98 -1.20 3.99
CA PHE A 175 15.46 -1.89 5.18
C PHE A 175 15.62 -3.37 4.82
N ASP A 176 16.85 -3.76 4.52
CA ASP A 176 17.22 -5.17 4.37
C ASP A 176 17.71 -5.69 5.73
N ASP A 177 17.32 -6.91 6.07
CA ASP A 177 17.88 -7.68 7.20
C ASP A 177 19.23 -8.32 6.80
#